data_AF-A0AA35QRA6-F1
#
_entry.id   AF-A0AA35QRA6-F1
#
_cell.length_a   1.000
_cell.length_b   1.000
_cell.length_c   1.000
_cell.angle_alpha   90.00
_cell.angle_beta   90.00
_cell.angle_gamma   90.00
#
_symmetry.space_group_name_H-M   'P 1'
#
loop_
_entity.id
_entity.type
_entity.pdbx_description
1 polymer ?
#
loop_
_entity_poly.entity_id
_entity_poly.type
_entity_poly.pdbx_seq_one_letter_code
_entity_poly.pdbx_strand_id
1 'polypeptide(L)'
;MLGSDDFFYIGGSPNTADLPGSPVSNNFMGCLKDVVYKNNDFKLELSRLAKEGDPKMKINGDLVFRCENVAALDPVTFESPEAYISLPKWNTKKTGSISFDFRTTEPNGLLLFSHGRLQPPKEGRSERLHKADYFAMELLDGYLYLLLDMGSGGIKMRASSKKVNDGEWCHVDFQRDGRK
;
A
#
# COMPACT_ATOMS: atom_id res chain seq x y z
N MET A 1 19.39 -11.55 23.69
CA MET A 1 18.01 -11.46 24.21
C MET A 1 17.23 -10.61 23.23
N LEU A 2 16.19 -11.15 22.60
CA LEU A 2 15.23 -10.33 21.83
C LEU A 2 14.30 -9.70 22.86
N GLY A 3 14.51 -8.42 23.17
CA GLY A 3 13.64 -7.63 24.04
C GLY A 3 12.75 -6.74 23.17
N SER A 4 11.44 -6.91 23.27
CA SER A 4 10.45 -6.00 22.71
C SER A 4 9.34 -5.83 23.72
N ASP A 5 9.17 -4.60 24.21
CA ASP A 5 8.17 -4.24 25.23
C ASP A 5 6.92 -3.58 24.60
N ASP A 6 6.83 -3.54 23.28
CA ASP A 6 5.78 -2.81 22.55
C ASP A 6 4.56 -3.70 22.25
N PHE A 7 4.57 -4.41 21.11
CA PHE A 7 3.40 -5.15 20.63
C PHE A 7 3.82 -6.39 19.84
N PHE A 8 2.98 -7.43 19.90
CA PHE A 8 3.09 -8.61 19.05
C PHE A 8 1.99 -8.55 17.97
N TYR A 9 2.39 -8.33 16.72
CA TYR A 9 1.46 -8.25 15.58
C TYR A 9 1.33 -9.61 14.88
N ILE A 10 0.12 -9.96 14.47
CA ILE A 10 -0.19 -11.22 13.77
C ILE A 10 -1.08 -10.90 12.58
N GLY A 11 -0.71 -11.40 11.40
CA GLY A 11 -1.47 -11.20 10.17
C GLY A 11 -1.42 -9.77 9.61
N GLY A 12 -0.88 -8.81 10.35
CA GLY A 12 -0.74 -7.43 9.87
C GLY A 12 -0.49 -6.44 10.99
N SER A 13 -0.26 -5.18 10.63
CA SER A 13 -0.12 -4.06 11.57
C SER A 13 -0.78 -2.79 11.00
N PRO A 14 -0.96 -1.73 11.81
CA PRO A 14 -1.50 -0.46 11.32
C PRO A 14 -0.68 0.15 10.17
N ASN A 15 0.63 -0.04 10.19
CA ASN A 15 1.52 0.25 9.07
C ASN A 15 2.67 -0.78 9.03
N THR A 16 2.56 -1.76 8.15
CA THR A 16 3.54 -2.86 8.06
C THR A 16 4.86 -2.42 7.43
N ALA A 17 4.84 -1.40 6.57
CA ALA A 17 6.04 -0.81 5.99
C ALA A 17 6.93 -0.12 7.03
N ASP A 18 6.35 0.43 8.10
CA ASP A 18 7.11 1.14 9.16
C ASP A 18 7.76 0.17 10.18
N LEU A 19 7.46 -1.14 10.10
CA LEU A 19 8.03 -2.11 11.05
C LEU A 19 9.51 -2.37 10.74
N PRO A 20 10.41 -2.23 11.73
CA PRO A 20 11.84 -2.46 11.53
C PRO A 20 12.14 -3.85 10.98
N GLY A 21 12.84 -3.89 9.84
CA GLY A 21 13.22 -5.14 9.18
C GLY A 21 12.09 -5.83 8.40
N SER A 22 10.93 -5.19 8.23
CA SER A 22 9.87 -5.72 7.38
C SER A 22 10.29 -5.64 5.90
N PRO A 23 10.31 -6.77 5.17
CA PRO A 23 10.53 -6.76 3.72
C PRO A 23 9.25 -6.47 2.92
N VAL A 24 8.09 -6.32 3.59
CA VAL A 24 6.77 -6.20 2.97
C VAL A 24 5.99 -5.02 3.55
N SER A 25 5.09 -4.44 2.75
CA SER A 25 4.17 -3.38 3.17
C SER A 25 2.72 -3.86 3.38
N ASN A 26 2.42 -5.10 2.99
CA ASN A 26 1.06 -5.65 2.97
C ASN A 26 0.74 -6.47 4.22
N ASN A 27 -0.51 -6.39 4.67
CA ASN A 27 -1.07 -7.33 5.62
C ASN A 27 -1.30 -8.70 4.95
N PHE A 28 -1.33 -9.75 5.76
CA PHE A 28 -1.59 -11.11 5.31
C PHE A 28 -3.05 -11.26 4.87
N MET A 29 -3.25 -11.75 3.65
CA MET A 29 -4.57 -12.13 3.12
C MET A 29 -4.63 -13.66 3.03
N GLY A 30 -5.39 -14.28 3.92
CA GLY A 30 -5.44 -15.73 4.02
C GLY A 30 -5.94 -16.21 5.37
N CYS A 31 -5.77 -17.50 5.62
CA CYS A 31 -6.03 -18.11 6.92
C CYS A 31 -4.72 -18.40 7.66
N LEU A 32 -4.61 -17.93 8.90
CA LEU A 32 -3.56 -18.36 9.84
C LEU A 32 -4.19 -19.24 10.90
N LYS A 33 -3.56 -20.38 11.20
CA LYS A 33 -3.97 -21.28 12.29
C LYS A 33 -2.76 -21.71 13.10
N ASP A 34 -3.01 -22.14 14.33
CA ASP A 34 -2.00 -22.72 15.22
C ASP A 34 -0.77 -21.81 15.42
N VAL A 35 -0.99 -20.49 15.49
CA VAL A 35 0.07 -19.50 15.72
C VAL A 35 0.50 -19.57 17.18
N VAL A 36 1.75 -19.99 17.40
CA VAL A 36 2.34 -20.15 18.72
C VAL A 36 3.70 -19.49 18.77
N TYR A 37 3.93 -18.65 19.78
CA TYR A 37 5.26 -18.16 20.13
C TYR A 37 5.74 -18.87 21.40
N LYS A 38 6.94 -19.42 21.39
CA LYS A 38 7.52 -20.12 22.54
C LYS A 38 8.97 -19.70 22.73
N ASN A 39 9.34 -19.39 23.97
CA ASN A 39 10.73 -19.28 24.40
C ASN A 39 10.98 -20.23 25.58
N ASN A 40 12.10 -20.07 26.28
CA ASN A 40 12.47 -20.92 27.41
C ASN A 40 11.56 -20.73 28.63
N ASP A 41 10.99 -19.54 28.80
CA ASP A 41 10.27 -19.15 30.01
C ASP A 41 8.75 -19.26 29.85
N PHE A 42 8.23 -19.10 28.63
CA PHE A 42 6.79 -19.07 28.38
C PHE A 42 6.41 -19.55 26.96
N LYS A 43 5.13 -19.92 26.84
CA LYS A 43 4.47 -20.31 25.59
C LYS A 43 3.18 -19.49 25.43
N LEU A 44 3.07 -18.75 24.33
CA LEU A 44 1.88 -17.99 23.95
C LEU A 44 1.19 -18.68 22.78
N GLU A 45 0.00 -19.21 23.02
CA GLU A 45 -0.86 -19.80 21.99
C GLU A 45 -1.77 -18.73 21.39
N LEU A 46 -1.19 -17.88 20.56
CA LEU A 46 -1.80 -16.63 20.10
C LEU A 46 -3.13 -16.85 19.36
N SER A 47 -3.24 -17.89 18.52
CA SER A 47 -4.51 -18.24 17.88
C SER A 47 -5.61 -18.60 18.88
N ARG A 48 -5.25 -19.28 19.98
CA ARG A 48 -6.18 -19.67 21.04
C ARG A 48 -6.58 -18.47 21.89
N LEU A 49 -5.60 -17.66 22.31
CA LEU A 49 -5.81 -16.45 23.10
C LEU A 49 -6.70 -15.43 22.37
N ALA A 50 -6.56 -15.30 21.04
CA ALA A 50 -7.44 -14.45 20.23
C ALA A 50 -8.87 -14.99 20.20
N LYS A 51 -9.06 -16.30 20.04
CA LYS A 51 -10.39 -16.92 20.00
C LYS A 51 -11.12 -16.87 21.33
N GLU A 52 -10.40 -17.01 22.44
CA GLU A 52 -10.96 -17.00 23.79
C GLU A 52 -11.14 -15.60 24.38
N GLY A 53 -10.55 -14.56 23.76
CA GLY A 53 -10.68 -13.18 24.20
C GLY A 53 -9.80 -12.85 25.40
N ASP A 54 -8.50 -13.19 25.35
CA ASP A 54 -7.55 -12.81 26.39
C ASP A 54 -7.49 -11.27 26.58
N PRO A 55 -7.50 -10.74 27.82
CA PRO A 55 -7.50 -9.30 28.08
C PRO A 55 -6.30 -8.53 27.49
N LYS A 56 -5.18 -9.20 27.22
CA LYS A 56 -3.99 -8.60 26.61
C LYS A 56 -4.02 -8.65 25.08
N MET A 57 -4.99 -9.33 24.49
CA MET A 57 -5.17 -9.44 23.05
C MET A 57 -6.14 -8.38 22.53
N LYS A 58 -5.80 -7.76 21.40
CA LYS A 58 -6.69 -6.84 20.68
C LYS A 58 -6.88 -7.31 19.25
N ILE A 59 -8.13 -7.50 18.86
CA ILE A 59 -8.52 -7.86 17.49
C ILE A 59 -8.89 -6.55 16.77
N ASN A 60 -8.30 -6.32 15.60
CA ASN A 60 -8.65 -5.19 14.73
C ASN A 60 -9.24 -5.73 13.42
N GLY A 61 -10.41 -5.21 13.04
CA GLY A 61 -11.16 -5.65 11.87
C GLY A 61 -12.11 -6.82 12.13
N ASP A 62 -12.79 -7.27 11.08
CA ASP A 62 -13.80 -8.32 11.14
C ASP A 62 -13.17 -9.71 11.01
N LEU A 63 -12.48 -10.14 12.07
CA LEU A 63 -11.84 -11.45 12.11
C LEU A 63 -12.89 -12.56 12.34
N VAL A 64 -12.91 -13.56 11.46
CA VAL A 64 -13.74 -14.76 11.63
C VAL A 64 -12.83 -15.95 11.98
N PHE A 65 -13.12 -16.65 13.08
CA PHE A 65 -12.35 -17.83 13.53
C PHE A 65 -12.73 -19.12 12.77
N ARG A 66 -12.78 -19.03 11.45
CA ARG A 66 -12.93 -20.15 10.51
C ARG A 66 -12.17 -19.82 9.24
N CYS A 67 -11.66 -20.83 8.55
CA CYS A 67 -11.02 -20.60 7.26
C CYS A 67 -12.07 -20.69 6.15
N GLU A 68 -12.40 -19.53 5.58
CA GLU A 68 -13.13 -19.45 4.32
C GLU A 68 -12.13 -19.33 3.18
N ASN A 69 -12.54 -19.70 1.98
CA ASN A 69 -11.76 -19.34 0.79
C ASN A 69 -11.71 -17.83 0.73
N VAL A 70 -10.54 -17.27 1.01
CA VAL A 70 -10.27 -15.87 0.73
C VAL A 70 -10.42 -15.74 -0.78
N ALA A 71 -11.40 -14.96 -1.22
CA ALA A 71 -11.56 -14.67 -2.64
C ALA A 71 -10.20 -14.19 -3.12
N ALA A 72 -9.57 -14.95 -4.04
CA ALA A 72 -8.54 -14.37 -4.86
C ALA A 72 -9.16 -13.09 -5.42
N LEU A 73 -8.48 -11.96 -5.26
CA LEU A 73 -8.93 -10.74 -5.89
C LEU A 73 -8.87 -11.02 -7.39
N ASP A 74 -10.01 -11.39 -7.97
CA ASP A 74 -10.10 -11.68 -9.39
C ASP A 74 -9.60 -10.42 -10.12
N PRO A 75 -8.63 -10.56 -11.03
CA PRO A 75 -8.04 -9.40 -11.67
C PRO A 75 -9.10 -8.66 -12.49
N VAL A 76 -9.07 -7.34 -12.41
CA VAL A 76 -9.95 -6.49 -13.22
C VAL A 76 -9.22 -6.12 -14.52
N THR A 77 -9.94 -6.20 -15.65
CA THR A 77 -9.42 -5.79 -16.96
C THR A 77 -10.02 -4.44 -17.37
N PHE A 78 -9.16 -3.49 -17.75
CA PHE A 78 -9.58 -2.22 -18.34
C PHE A 78 -9.50 -2.34 -19.87
N GLU A 79 -10.66 -2.52 -20.52
CA GLU A 79 -10.72 -2.82 -21.96
C GLU A 79 -10.57 -1.59 -22.86
N SER A 80 -10.85 -0.38 -22.34
CA SER A 80 -10.70 0.87 -23.07
C SER A 80 -9.84 1.89 -22.30
N PRO A 81 -9.18 2.84 -22.99
CA PRO A 81 -8.35 3.86 -22.34
C PRO A 81 -9.12 4.77 -21.38
N GLU A 82 -10.43 4.92 -21.57
CA GLU A 82 -11.32 5.75 -20.74
C GLU A 82 -11.86 5.01 -19.52
N ALA A 83 -11.69 3.68 -19.45
CA ALA A 83 -12.18 2.88 -18.34
C ALA A 83 -11.36 3.16 -17.06
N TYR A 84 -12.04 3.49 -15.96
CA TYR A 84 -11.39 3.74 -14.67
C TYR A 84 -12.28 3.30 -13.51
N ILE A 85 -11.65 3.11 -12.34
CA ILE A 85 -12.34 2.86 -11.07
C ILE A 85 -11.94 3.98 -10.10
N SER A 86 -12.93 4.51 -9.37
CA SER A 86 -12.67 5.44 -8.27
C SER A 86 -12.44 4.66 -6.98
N LEU A 87 -11.24 4.78 -6.43
CA LEU A 87 -10.88 4.18 -5.14
C LEU A 87 -11.23 5.12 -3.98
N PRO A 88 -11.41 4.57 -2.75
CA PRO A 88 -11.51 5.38 -1.55
C PRO A 88 -10.31 6.31 -1.38
N LYS A 89 -10.55 7.46 -0.74
CA LYS A 89 -9.52 8.48 -0.58
C LYS A 89 -8.33 7.96 0.25
N TRP A 90 -7.13 8.11 -0.30
CA TRP A 90 -5.90 7.77 0.41
C TRP A 90 -5.58 8.82 1.49
N ASN A 91 -5.87 8.50 2.75
CA ASN A 91 -5.78 9.42 3.90
C ASN A 91 -4.42 9.38 4.62
N THR A 92 -3.31 9.44 3.88
CA THR A 92 -1.96 9.32 4.47
C THR A 92 -1.31 10.69 4.67
N LYS A 93 -1.43 11.26 5.88
CA LYS A 93 -0.84 12.58 6.17
C LYS A 93 0.69 12.56 6.24
N LYS A 94 1.31 11.48 6.74
CA LYS A 94 2.78 11.37 6.90
C LYS A 94 3.37 10.15 6.21
N THR A 95 2.85 8.96 6.50
CA THR A 95 3.34 7.69 5.97
C THR A 95 2.22 6.96 5.23
N GLY A 96 2.56 6.17 4.22
CA GLY A 96 1.60 5.41 3.44
C GLY A 96 2.24 4.45 2.45
N SER A 97 1.57 3.33 2.19
CA SER A 97 1.92 2.39 1.13
C SER A 97 0.75 2.17 0.16
N ILE A 98 1.10 1.86 -1.08
CA ILE A 98 0.20 1.34 -2.12
C ILE A 98 0.95 0.19 -2.78
N SER A 99 0.32 -0.98 -2.84
CA SER A 99 0.82 -2.09 -3.65
C SER A 99 -0.28 -2.64 -4.55
N PHE A 100 0.09 -3.06 -5.75
CA PHE A 100 -0.80 -3.71 -6.70
C PHE A 100 0.00 -4.50 -7.73
N ASP A 101 -0.67 -5.46 -8.36
CA ASP A 101 -0.14 -6.17 -9.52
C ASP A 101 -0.82 -5.63 -10.77
N PHE A 102 -0.06 -5.47 -11.85
CA PHE A 102 -0.61 -5.16 -13.16
C PHE A 102 0.05 -5.98 -14.25
N ARG A 103 -0.63 -6.10 -15.38
CA ARG A 103 -0.16 -6.78 -16.59
C ARG A 103 -0.72 -6.07 -17.79
N THR A 104 0.13 -5.69 -18.74
CA THR A 104 -0.31 -5.00 -19.96
C THR A 104 0.69 -5.21 -21.10
N THR A 105 0.22 -5.07 -22.33
CA THR A 105 1.05 -4.92 -23.54
C THR A 105 1.09 -3.48 -24.04
N GLU A 106 0.21 -2.62 -23.52
CA GLU A 106 0.11 -1.21 -23.92
C GLU A 106 1.33 -0.42 -23.42
N PRO A 107 1.98 0.38 -24.30
CA PRO A 107 3.19 1.12 -23.94
C PRO A 107 2.89 2.35 -23.07
N ASN A 108 1.68 2.89 -23.13
CA ASN A 108 1.30 4.13 -22.48
C ASN A 108 -0.02 3.95 -21.73
N GLY A 109 -0.11 4.46 -20.50
CA GLY A 109 -1.33 4.37 -19.71
C GLY A 109 -1.17 4.94 -18.31
N LEU A 110 -2.21 5.59 -17.80
CA LEU A 110 -2.26 6.08 -16.43
C LEU A 110 -2.77 4.94 -15.52
N LEU A 111 -1.96 4.49 -14.58
CA LEU A 111 -2.31 3.36 -13.70
C LEU A 111 -3.01 3.83 -12.42
N LEU A 112 -2.45 4.87 -11.78
CA LEU A 112 -3.02 5.47 -10.57
C LEU A 112 -2.87 6.98 -10.64
N PHE A 113 -3.89 7.69 -10.17
CA PHE A 113 -3.85 9.14 -10.04
C PHE A 113 -4.68 9.60 -8.85
N SER A 114 -4.13 10.53 -8.10
CA SER A 114 -4.84 11.22 -7.02
C SER A 114 -4.29 12.64 -6.91
N HIS A 115 -5.18 13.60 -6.69
CA HIS A 115 -4.80 14.99 -6.45
C HIS A 115 -5.43 15.52 -5.16
N GLY A 116 -4.73 16.47 -4.55
CA GLY A 116 -5.16 17.24 -3.41
C GLY A 116 -6.13 18.34 -3.82
N ARG A 117 -6.47 19.19 -2.85
CA ARG A 117 -7.31 20.36 -3.11
C ARG A 117 -6.53 21.37 -3.95
N LEU A 118 -7.20 21.92 -4.95
CA LEU A 118 -6.67 23.05 -5.72
C LEU A 118 -6.44 24.23 -4.76
N GLN A 119 -5.21 24.74 -4.71
CA GLN A 119 -4.93 25.94 -3.93
C GLN A 119 -5.54 27.15 -4.65
N PRO A 120 -6.19 28.07 -3.92
CA PRO A 120 -6.67 29.31 -4.50
C PRO A 120 -5.47 30.10 -5.07
N PRO A 121 -5.68 30.93 -6.11
CA PRO A 121 -4.62 31.75 -6.67
C PRO A 121 -4.00 32.61 -5.57
N LYS A 122 -2.67 32.55 -5.41
CA LYS A 122 -1.97 33.53 -4.59
C LYS A 122 -1.92 34.83 -5.39
N GLU A 123 -2.61 35.86 -4.90
CA GLU A 123 -2.58 37.20 -5.49
C GLU A 123 -1.12 37.64 -5.71
N GLY A 124 -0.82 38.14 -6.92
CA GLY A 124 0.46 38.79 -7.23
C GLY A 124 1.55 37.92 -7.88
N ARG A 125 1.28 36.67 -8.28
CA ARG A 125 2.23 35.90 -9.14
C ARG A 125 1.55 35.43 -10.43
N SER A 126 1.98 36.03 -11.53
CA SER A 126 1.62 35.67 -12.91
C SER A 126 1.69 34.15 -13.14
N GLU A 127 0.64 33.60 -13.77
CA GLU A 127 0.56 32.29 -14.43
C GLU A 127 1.18 31.06 -13.72
N ARG A 128 1.03 30.92 -12.40
CA ARG A 128 1.19 29.59 -11.80
C ARG A 128 -0.16 28.89 -11.89
N LEU A 129 -0.32 27.99 -12.88
CA LEU A 129 -1.38 26.98 -12.91
C LEU A 129 -1.67 26.52 -11.47
N HIS A 130 -2.95 26.44 -11.10
CA HIS A 130 -3.39 26.00 -9.79
C HIS A 130 -2.59 24.75 -9.34
N LYS A 131 -1.64 24.94 -8.42
CA LYS A 131 -0.80 23.85 -7.92
C LYS A 131 -1.59 23.10 -6.86
N ALA A 132 -2.09 21.92 -7.22
CA ALA A 132 -2.52 20.92 -6.26
C ALA A 132 -1.38 19.93 -6.01
N ASP A 133 -1.30 19.42 -4.79
CA ASP A 133 -0.49 18.23 -4.52
C ASP A 133 -1.06 17.08 -5.37
N TYR A 134 -0.21 16.22 -5.92
CA TYR A 134 -0.69 15.07 -6.67
C TYR A 134 0.29 13.91 -6.59
N PHE A 135 -0.25 12.73 -6.83
CA PHE A 135 0.47 11.48 -6.97
C PHE A 135 -0.04 10.79 -8.24
N ALA A 136 0.88 10.27 -9.05
CA ALA A 136 0.54 9.48 -10.22
C ALA A 136 1.54 8.35 -10.45
N MET A 137 1.04 7.23 -10.94
CA MET A 137 1.85 6.18 -11.55
C MET A 137 1.39 5.97 -12.98
N GLU A 138 2.32 6.04 -13.92
CA GLU A 138 2.03 5.96 -15.35
C GLU A 138 3.06 5.10 -16.08
N LEU A 139 2.63 4.50 -17.19
CA LEU A 139 3.49 3.91 -18.19
C LEU A 139 3.74 4.92 -19.30
N LEU A 140 5.01 5.07 -19.67
CA LEU A 140 5.43 5.83 -20.85
C LEU A 140 6.47 5.03 -21.63
N ASP A 141 6.19 4.77 -22.90
CA ASP A 141 7.01 3.95 -23.80
C ASP A 141 7.39 2.57 -23.19
N GLY A 142 6.49 2.02 -22.38
CA GLY A 142 6.62 0.76 -21.67
C GLY A 142 7.39 0.83 -20.34
N TYR A 143 7.90 2.00 -19.95
CA TYR A 143 8.58 2.17 -18.66
C TYR A 143 7.62 2.72 -17.60
N LEU A 144 7.74 2.24 -16.36
CA LEU A 144 6.96 2.72 -15.24
C LEU A 144 7.57 4.01 -14.67
N TYR A 145 6.72 5.00 -14.46
CA TYR A 145 7.07 6.28 -13.85
C TYR A 145 6.22 6.56 -12.61
N LEU A 146 6.86 7.13 -11.61
CA LEU A 146 6.22 7.73 -10.44
C LEU A 146 6.32 9.26 -10.55
N LEU A 147 5.19 9.93 -10.37
CA LEU A 147 5.10 11.38 -10.26
C LEU A 147 4.50 11.76 -8.92
N LEU A 148 5.13 12.73 -8.24
CA LEU A 148 4.70 13.18 -6.93
C LEU A 148 5.00 14.67 -6.75
N ASP A 149 3.99 15.48 -6.48
CA ASP A 149 4.15 16.87 -6.01
C ASP A 149 3.43 17.00 -4.66
N MET A 150 4.16 17.47 -3.65
CA MET A 150 3.63 17.71 -2.30
C MET A 150 3.79 19.19 -1.89
N GLY A 151 3.82 20.10 -2.87
CA GLY A 151 3.81 21.54 -2.67
C GLY A 151 5.17 22.23 -2.79
N SER A 152 6.26 21.45 -2.86
CA SER A 152 7.63 21.96 -3.07
C SER A 152 8.14 21.81 -4.51
N GLY A 153 7.31 21.24 -5.40
CA GLY A 153 7.67 20.97 -6.80
C GLY A 153 7.64 19.47 -7.09
N GLY A 154 7.04 19.12 -8.23
CA GLY A 154 6.88 17.73 -8.65
C GLY A 154 8.20 17.03 -8.97
N ILE A 155 8.32 15.79 -8.53
CA ILE A 155 9.33 14.84 -8.99
C ILE A 155 8.70 13.91 -10.03
N LYS A 156 9.50 13.54 -11.03
CA LYS A 156 9.18 12.46 -11.97
C LYS A 156 10.35 11.48 -11.97
N MET A 157 10.09 10.25 -11.57
CA MET A 157 11.10 9.22 -11.40
C MET A 157 10.73 8.01 -12.26
N ARG A 158 11.70 7.46 -12.99
CA ARG A 158 11.50 6.17 -13.65
C ARG A 158 11.65 5.07 -12.61
N ALA A 159 10.56 4.38 -12.31
CA ALA A 159 10.50 3.33 -11.28
C ALA A 159 11.02 1.97 -11.81
N SER A 160 10.99 1.74 -13.12
CA SER A 160 11.51 0.52 -13.74
C SER A 160 12.82 0.75 -14.52
N SER A 161 13.76 -0.20 -14.44
CA SER A 161 14.97 -0.19 -15.26
C SER A 161 14.74 -0.77 -16.66
N LYS A 162 13.74 -1.65 -16.78
CA LYS A 162 13.30 -2.30 -18.02
C LYS A 162 11.87 -1.89 -18.37
N LYS A 163 11.47 -2.20 -19.60
CA LYS A 163 10.07 -2.14 -20.01
C LYS A 163 9.27 -3.20 -19.23
N VAL A 164 8.03 -2.86 -18.89
CA VAL A 164 7.10 -3.66 -18.07
C VAL A 164 5.74 -3.84 -18.78
N ASN A 165 5.74 -3.68 -20.11
CA ASN A 165 4.60 -3.89 -20.99
C ASN A 165 4.77 -5.17 -21.84
N ASP A 166 5.37 -6.21 -21.26
CA ASP A 166 5.64 -7.50 -21.91
C ASP A 166 4.48 -8.49 -21.83
N GLY A 167 3.35 -8.07 -21.24
CA GLY A 167 2.20 -8.96 -21.02
C GLY A 167 2.39 -9.93 -19.86
N GLU A 168 3.43 -9.76 -19.03
CA GLU A 168 3.66 -10.53 -17.81
C GLU A 168 3.21 -9.76 -16.56
N TRP A 169 2.93 -10.49 -15.48
CA TRP A 169 2.55 -9.88 -14.20
C TRP A 169 3.73 -9.12 -13.58
N CYS A 170 3.49 -7.87 -13.20
CA CYS A 170 4.44 -7.00 -12.53
C CYS A 170 3.88 -6.53 -11.19
N HIS A 171 4.62 -6.80 -10.12
CA HIS A 171 4.30 -6.30 -8.78
C HIS A 171 4.89 -4.91 -8.56
N VAL A 172 4.06 -3.98 -8.09
CA VAL A 172 4.47 -2.63 -7.70
C VAL A 172 4.20 -2.46 -6.21
N ASP A 173 5.23 -2.10 -5.45
CA ASP A 173 5.13 -1.66 -4.07
C ASP A 173 5.69 -0.25 -3.94
N PHE A 174 4.83 0.69 -3.56
CA PHE A 174 5.19 2.05 -3.25
C PHE A 174 5.05 2.30 -1.76
N GLN A 175 6.14 2.75 -1.15
CA GLN A 175 6.17 3.13 0.25
C GLN A 175 6.66 4.58 0.35
N ARG A 176 5.93 5.37 1.12
CA ARG A 176 6.29 6.75 1.44
C ARG A 176 6.43 6.87 2.94
N ASP A 177 7.64 7.17 3.37
CA ASP A 177 7.90 7.71 4.69
C ASP A 177 8.03 9.25 4.59
N GLY A 178 7.37 9.96 5.49
CA GLY A 178 7.39 11.42 5.50
C GLY A 178 8.78 11.93 5.90
N ARG A 179 9.17 13.13 5.44
CA ARG A 179 10.36 13.78 6.01
C ARG A 179 10.05 14.14 7.48
N LYS A 180 10.98 13.78 8.39
CA LYS A 180 10.93 14.17 9.80
C LYS A 180 10.92 15.69 9.96
#